data_AF-A0A1A2P5B0-F1
#
_entry.id   AF-A0A1A2P5B0-F1
#
_cell.length_a   1.000
_cell.length_b   1.000
_cell.length_c   1.000
_cell.angle_alpha   90.00
_cell.angle_beta   90.00
_cell.angle_gamma   90.00
#
_symmetry.space_group_name_H-M   'P 1'
#
loop_
_entity.id
_entity.type
_entity.pdbx_description
1 polymer ?
#
loop_
_entity_poly.entity_id
_entity_poly.type
_entity_poly.pdbx_seq_one_letter_code
_entity_poly.pdbx_strand_id
1 'polypeptide(L)'
;MRNPNPRSVDSLQHSMASDVSWANTIDRTARTAPARRAADARFLALADGDVKRAESLRRAHFKRMALKSIAVRQAKAAARKSVHGETV
;
A
#
# COMPACT_ATOMS: atom_id res chain seq x y z
N MET A 1 22.72 -8.77 15.00
CA MET A 1 21.69 -9.17 15.98
C MET A 1 20.32 -9.14 15.32
N ARG A 2 19.67 -10.29 15.15
CA ARG A 2 18.30 -10.39 14.60
C ARG A 2 17.33 -10.07 15.74
N ASN A 3 16.76 -8.87 15.75
CA ASN A 3 15.84 -8.46 16.82
C ASN A 3 14.57 -9.33 16.78
N PRO A 4 14.15 -9.96 17.88
CA PRO A 4 13.02 -10.88 17.88
C PRO A 4 11.69 -10.11 17.88
N ASN A 5 10.86 -10.42 16.89
CA ASN A 5 9.40 -10.33 16.81
C ASN A 5 8.67 -9.32 17.75
N PRO A 6 8.20 -8.15 17.25
CA PRO A 6 7.31 -7.29 18.00
C PRO A 6 5.88 -7.82 17.93
N ARG A 7 5.57 -8.85 18.72
CA ARG A 7 4.21 -9.01 19.27
C ARG A 7 4.09 -8.13 20.51
N SER A 8 4.36 -6.84 20.32
CA SER A 8 4.27 -5.83 21.38
C SER A 8 2.80 -5.49 21.63
N VAL A 9 2.47 -5.17 22.88
CA VAL A 9 1.15 -4.68 23.32
C VAL A 9 0.65 -3.57 22.39
N ASP A 10 1.55 -2.72 21.89
CA ASP A 10 1.24 -1.67 20.93
C ASP A 10 0.58 -2.19 19.65
N SER A 11 1.08 -3.28 19.07
CA SER A 11 0.52 -3.85 17.83
C SER A 11 -0.93 -4.32 18.02
N LEU A 12 -1.21 -4.93 19.18
CA LEU A 12 -2.56 -5.35 19.55
C LEU A 12 -3.48 -4.14 19.83
N GLN A 13 -2.98 -3.13 20.53
CA GLN A 13 -3.72 -1.88 20.76
C GLN A 13 -4.10 -1.17 19.45
N HIS A 14 -3.17 -1.10 18.48
CA HIS A 14 -3.45 -0.51 17.17
C HIS A 14 -4.52 -1.31 16.40
N SER A 15 -4.47 -2.63 16.51
CA SER A 15 -5.45 -3.52 15.88
C SER A 15 -6.84 -3.31 16.50
N MET A 16 -6.94 -3.31 17.83
CA MET A 16 -8.19 -3.03 18.56
C MET A 16 -8.76 -1.65 18.22
N ALA A 17 -7.91 -0.61 18.18
CA ALA A 17 -8.33 0.75 17.83
C ALA A 17 -8.85 0.82 16.38
N SER A 18 -8.21 0.11 15.46
CA SER A 18 -8.67 0.01 14.07
C SER A 18 -10.04 -0.67 13.99
N ASP A 19 -10.22 -1.82 14.66
CA ASP A 19 -11.48 -2.57 14.66
C ASP A 19 -12.64 -1.75 15.23
N VAL A 20 -12.42 -1.10 16.37
CA VAL A 20 -13.40 -0.17 16.98
C VAL A 20 -13.72 0.99 16.02
N SER A 21 -12.69 1.57 15.39
CA SER A 21 -12.90 2.67 14.45
C SER A 21 -13.71 2.26 13.21
N TRP A 22 -13.55 1.03 12.71
CA TRP A 22 -14.33 0.53 11.59
C TRP A 22 -15.74 0.09 12.00
N ALA A 23 -15.91 -0.45 13.20
CA ALA A 23 -17.21 -0.76 13.76
C ALA A 23 -18.08 0.50 13.92
N ASN A 24 -17.47 1.63 14.32
CA ASN A 24 -18.14 2.92 14.44
C ASN A 24 -18.43 3.60 13.09
N THR A 25 -17.94 3.05 11.98
CA THR A 25 -18.15 3.64 10.65
C THR A 25 -19.44 3.13 10.03
N ILE A 26 -20.47 3.96 10.06
CA ILE A 26 -21.79 3.66 9.48
C ILE A 26 -21.72 3.63 7.94
N ASP A 27 -21.15 4.68 7.34
CA ASP A 27 -20.93 4.76 5.89
C ASP A 27 -19.43 4.63 5.55
N ARG A 28 -19.06 3.45 5.05
CA ARG A 28 -17.68 3.13 4.62
C ARG A 28 -17.25 3.92 3.39
N THR A 29 -18.18 4.26 2.51
CA THR A 29 -17.91 5.04 1.31
C THR A 29 -17.60 6.48 1.69
N ALA A 30 -18.39 7.09 2.58
CA ALA A 30 -18.14 8.44 3.08
C ALA A 30 -16.79 8.54 3.81
N ARG A 31 -16.42 7.56 4.65
CA ARG A 31 -15.12 7.55 5.35
C ARG A 31 -13.92 7.64 4.41
N THR A 32 -14.00 7.00 3.23
CA THR A 32 -12.87 6.93 2.28
C THR A 32 -12.97 7.95 1.15
N ALA A 33 -14.10 8.63 0.98
CA ALA A 33 -14.32 9.61 -0.10
C ALA A 33 -13.34 10.79 -0.07
N PRO A 34 -12.97 11.41 1.07
CA PRO A 34 -11.98 12.48 1.10
C PRO A 34 -10.60 12.02 0.60
N ALA A 35 -10.15 10.84 1.04
CA ALA A 35 -8.87 10.28 0.63
C ALA A 35 -8.85 9.97 -0.87
N ARG A 36 -9.95 9.42 -1.41
CA ARG A 36 -10.09 9.12 -2.84
C ARG A 36 -10.04 10.41 -3.68
N ARG A 37 -10.76 11.44 -3.26
CA ARG A 37 -10.74 12.78 -3.91
C ARG A 37 -9.34 13.39 -3.89
N ALA A 38 -8.64 13.36 -2.75
CA ALA A 38 -7.27 13.87 -2.66
C ALA A 38 -6.30 13.10 -3.56
N ALA A 39 -6.45 11.77 -3.65
CA ALA A 39 -5.63 10.92 -4.50
C ALA A 39 -5.86 11.17 -6.00
N ASP A 40 -7.03 11.67 -6.40
CA ASP A 40 -7.33 12.06 -7.77
C ASP A 40 -6.85 13.49 -8.06
N ALA A 41 -7.11 14.42 -7.12
CA ALA A 41 -6.72 15.83 -7.21
C ALA A 41 -5.21 16.02 -7.42
N ARG A 42 -4.36 15.20 -6.79
CA ARG A 42 -2.89 15.29 -6.98
C ARG A 42 -2.47 15.12 -8.45
N PHE A 43 -3.15 14.28 -9.22
CA PHE A 43 -2.79 14.05 -10.63
C PHE A 43 -3.29 15.17 -11.52
N LEU A 44 -4.44 15.77 -11.19
CA LEU A 44 -4.93 16.98 -11.85
C LEU A 44 -4.00 18.17 -11.61
N ALA A 45 -3.53 18.35 -10.37
CA ALA A 45 -2.56 19.39 -10.02
C ALA A 45 -1.23 19.21 -10.79
N LEU A 46 -0.71 17.98 -10.87
CA LEU A 46 0.52 17.67 -11.64
C LEU A 46 0.35 17.79 -13.16
N ALA A 47 -0.90 17.78 -13.64
CA ALA A 47 -1.23 17.91 -15.06
C ALA A 47 -1.59 19.35 -15.44
N ASP A 48 -1.45 20.31 -14.52
CA ASP A 48 -1.85 21.71 -14.72
C ASP A 48 -3.33 21.86 -15.11
N GLY A 49 -4.20 20.97 -14.60
CA GLY A 49 -5.64 20.97 -14.87
C GLY A 49 -6.07 20.17 -16.10
N ASP A 50 -5.15 19.62 -16.91
CA ASP A 50 -5.50 18.78 -18.06
C ASP A 50 -5.92 17.36 -17.61
N VAL A 51 -7.20 17.04 -17.83
CA VAL A 51 -7.80 15.75 -17.47
C VAL A 51 -7.16 14.57 -18.20
N LYS A 52 -6.87 14.69 -19.51
CA LYS A 52 -6.29 13.59 -20.30
C LYS A 52 -4.84 13.32 -19.88
N ARG A 53 -4.09 14.38 -19.58
CA ARG A 53 -2.74 14.27 -19.04
C ARG A 53 -2.76 13.70 -17.62
N ALA A 54 -3.70 14.09 -16.77
CA ALA A 54 -3.85 13.54 -15.42
C ALA A 54 -4.14 12.04 -15.43
N GLU A 55 -5.04 11.56 -16.30
CA GLU A 55 -5.28 10.13 -16.50
C GLU A 55 -4.01 9.39 -16.94
N SER A 56 -3.27 9.97 -17.87
CA SER A 56 -2.03 9.38 -18.38
C SER A 56 -0.96 9.28 -17.28
N LEU A 57 -0.79 10.34 -16.47
CA LEU A 57 0.10 10.37 -15.33
C LEU A 57 -0.30 9.35 -14.26
N ARG A 58 -1.60 9.25 -13.97
CA ARG A 58 -2.15 8.25 -13.05
C ARG A 58 -1.83 6.83 -13.51
N ARG A 59 -2.12 6.49 -14.78
CA ARG A 59 -1.80 5.18 -15.36
C ARG A 59 -0.31 4.89 -15.28
N ALA A 60 0.54 5.85 -15.64
CA ALA A 60 2.00 5.70 -15.55
C ALA A 60 2.47 5.46 -14.11
N HIS A 61 1.92 6.17 -13.13
CA HIS A 61 2.26 6.00 -11.71
C HIS A 61 1.98 4.57 -11.22
N PHE A 62 0.79 4.03 -11.50
CA PHE A 62 0.44 2.68 -11.08
C PHE A 62 1.25 1.60 -11.82
N LYS A 63 1.58 1.80 -13.10
CA LYS A 63 2.50 0.92 -13.83
C LYS A 63 3.89 0.89 -13.17
N ARG A 64 4.44 2.04 -12.77
CA ARG A 64 5.72 2.11 -12.04
C ARG A 64 5.66 1.36 -10.70
N MET A 65 4.56 1.48 -9.95
CA MET A 65 4.36 0.73 -8.71
C MET A 65 4.29 -0.79 -8.95
N ALA A 66 3.59 -1.22 -10.00
CA ALA A 66 3.50 -2.63 -10.38
C ALA A 66 4.89 -3.21 -10.71
N LEU A 67 5.71 -2.49 -11.50
CA LEU A 67 7.07 -2.91 -11.82
C LEU A 67 7.93 -3.10 -10.57
N LYS A 68 7.89 -2.15 -9.62
CA LYS A 68 8.60 -2.26 -8.34
C LYS A 68 8.11 -3.46 -7.53
N SER A 69 6.79 -3.68 -7.48
CA SER A 69 6.21 -4.84 -6.79
C SER A 69 6.67 -6.16 -7.41
N ILE A 70 6.75 -6.25 -8.74
CA ILE A 70 7.22 -7.45 -9.44
C ILE A 70 8.68 -7.72 -9.05
N ALA A 71 9.55 -6.71 -9.12
CA ALA A 71 10.96 -6.84 -8.75
C ALA A 71 11.14 -7.37 -7.32
N VAL A 72 10.39 -6.82 -6.35
CA VAL A 72 10.44 -7.28 -4.95
C VAL A 72 9.95 -8.71 -4.79
N ARG A 73 8.86 -9.09 -5.48
CA ARG A 73 8.35 -10.47 -5.43
C ARG A 73 9.36 -11.47 -5.99
N GLN A 74 10.04 -11.13 -7.09
CA GLN A 74 11.08 -11.96 -7.69
C GLN A 74 12.29 -12.11 -6.75
N ALA A 75 12.77 -11.01 -6.16
CA ALA A 75 13.85 -11.06 -5.19
C ALA A 75 13.51 -11.94 -3.97
N LYS A 76 12.28 -11.85 -3.45
CA LYS A 76 11.81 -12.71 -2.35
C LYS A 76 11.71 -14.17 -2.76
N ALA A 77 11.25 -14.47 -3.97
CA ALA A 77 11.18 -15.84 -4.49
C ALA A 77 12.58 -16.45 -4.63
N ALA A 78 13.54 -15.70 -5.18
CA ALA A 78 14.94 -16.11 -5.28
C ALA A 78 15.55 -16.36 -3.90
N ALA A 79 15.35 -15.45 -2.94
CA ALA A 79 15.84 -15.61 -1.56
C ALA A 79 15.24 -16.83 -0.85
N ARG A 80 13.95 -17.12 -1.07
CA ARG A 80 13.32 -18.35 -0.54
C ARG A 80 13.93 -19.61 -1.16
N LYS A 81 14.20 -19.60 -2.47
CA LYS A 81 14.82 -20.72 -3.17
C LYS A 81 16.25 -20.99 -2.68
N SER A 82 17.06 -19.94 -2.48
CA SER A 82 18.42 -20.11 -1.91
C SER A 82 18.38 -20.67 -0.50
N VAL A 83 17.49 -20.18 0.37
CA VAL A 83 17.38 -20.69 1.74
C VAL A 83 16.92 -22.15 1.78
N HIS A 84 16.00 -22.55 0.90
CA HIS A 84 15.50 -23.93 0.85
C HIS A 84 16.49 -24.90 0.17
N GLY A 85 17.28 -24.42 -0.79
CA GLY A 85 18.33 -25.19 -1.46
C GLY A 85 19.59 -25.40 -0.63
N GLU A 86 19.82 -24.59 0.41
CA GLU A 86 20.93 -24.75 1.37
C GLU A 86 20.57 -25.73 2.52
N THR A 87 19.29 -26.08 2.66
CA THR A 87 18.79 -27.02 3.69
C THR A 87 18.65 -28.47 3.21
N VAL A 88 19.28 -28.85 2.10
CA VAL A 88 19.29 -30.22 1.55
C VAL A 88 20.72 -30.68 1.30
#